data_AF-A0A9X9A3H9-F1
#
_entry.id   AF-A0A9X9A3H9-F1
#
_cell.length_a   1.000
_cell.length_b   1.000
_cell.length_c   1.000
_cell.angle_alpha   90.00
_cell.angle_beta   90.00
_cell.angle_gamma   90.00
#
_symmetry.space_group_name_H-M   'P 1'
#
loop_
_entity.id
_entity.type
_entity.pdbx_description
1 polymer ?
#
loop_
_entity_poly.entity_id
_entity_poly.type
_entity_poly.pdbx_seq_one_letter_code
_entity_poly.pdbx_strand_id
1 'polypeptide(L)' 'MRVRNIQGEDYEKIHSVLNEWWGGRDMASMLPKLFFVHFQETSFIIEEEGGTLGFLCGFFSQTHKEEAYVHFIGVNPKY' A
#
# COMPACT_ATOMS: atom_id res chain seq x y z
N MET A 1 -11.75 -6.48 11.28
CA MET A 1 -10.81 -5.46 10.77
C MET A 1 -9.50 -5.44 11.57
N ARG A 2 -8.35 -5.49 10.90
CA ARG A 2 -7.00 -5.41 11.51
C ARG A 2 -6.11 -4.52 10.66
N VAL A 3 -5.37 -3.61 11.29
CA VAL A 3 -4.27 -2.87 10.65
C VAL A 3 -2.95 -3.55 11.01
N ARG A 4 -2.08 -3.74 10.02
CA ARG A 4 -0.72 -4.25 10.22
C ARG A 4 0.24 -3.61 9.21
N ASN A 5 1.53 -3.73 9.46
CA ASN A 5 2.54 -3.35 8.47
C ASN A 5 2.46 -4.24 7.23
N ILE A 6 2.75 -3.63 6.09
CA ILE A 6 2.88 -4.34 4.81
C ILE A 6 4.05 -5.33 4.89
N GLN A 7 3.90 -6.48 4.24
CA GLN A 7 4.95 -7.50 4.08
C GLN A 7 5.29 -7.70 2.60
N GLY A 8 6.42 -8.33 2.31
CA GLY A 8 6.87 -8.54 0.93
C GLY A 8 5.88 -9.34 0.08
N GLU A 9 5.16 -10.28 0.71
CA GLU A 9 4.18 -11.16 0.08
C GLU A 9 2.86 -10.44 -0.25
N ASP A 10 2.60 -9.27 0.34
CA ASP A 10 1.41 -8.48 0.04
C ASP A 10 1.50 -7.79 -1.32
N TYR A 11 2.71 -7.70 -1.91
CA TYR A 11 2.92 -7.05 -3.20
C TYR A 11 2.04 -7.66 -4.29
N GLU A 12 2.08 -8.99 -4.47
CA GLU A 12 1.31 -9.67 -5.52
C GLU A 12 -0.19 -9.51 -5.28
N LYS A 13 -0.65 -9.59 -4.02
CA LYS A 13 -2.06 -9.44 -3.65
C LYS A 13 -2.57 -8.05 -4.02
N ILE A 14 -1.86 -7.00 -3.63
CA ILE A 14 -2.26 -5.61 -3.89
C ILE A 14 -2.12 -5.26 -5.37
N HIS A 15 -1.03 -5.65 -6.04
CA HIS A 15 -0.84 -5.38 -7.49
C HIS A 15 -1.95 -6.01 -8.34
N SER A 16 -2.41 -7.20 -7.96
CA SER A 16 -3.46 -7.91 -8.71
C SER A 16 -4.81 -7.17 -8.75
N VAL A 17 -5.10 -6.32 -7.76
CA VAL A 17 -6.37 -5.60 -7.63
C VAL A 17 -6.26 -4.11 -7.87
N LEU A 18 -5.05 -3.56 -7.97
CA LEU A 18 -4.82 -2.12 -7.94
C LEU A 18 -5.49 -1.38 -9.12
N ASN A 19 -5.39 -1.95 -10.32
CA ASN A 19 -6.02 -1.35 -11.50
C ASN A 19 -7.55 -1.43 -11.40
N GLU A 20 -8.10 -2.52 -10.86
CA GLU A 20 -9.55 -2.66 -10.63
C GLU A 20 -10.06 -1.61 -9.65
N TRP A 21 -9.34 -1.38 -8.55
CA TRP A 21 -9.69 -0.37 -7.55
C TRP A 21 -9.73 1.06 -8.13
N TRP A 22 -9.01 1.31 -9.22
CA TRP A 22 -9.00 2.57 -9.95
C TRP A 22 -9.80 2.55 -11.25
N GLY A 23 -10.79 1.66 -11.36
CA GLY A 23 -11.70 1.63 -12.51
C GLY A 23 -11.01 1.23 -13.82
N GLY A 24 -9.98 0.38 -13.74
CA GLY A 24 -9.23 -0.13 -14.89
C GLY A 24 -8.06 0.73 -15.35
N ARG A 25 -7.77 1.85 -14.69
CA ARG A 25 -6.56 2.65 -15.00
C ARG A 25 -5.30 1.87 -14.62
N ASP A 26 -4.24 2.02 -15.42
CA ASP A 26 -2.95 1.42 -15.12
C ASP A 26 -2.24 2.19 -13.99
N MET A 27 -2.50 1.76 -12.75
CA MET A 27 -1.93 2.31 -11.53
C MET A 27 -0.85 1.40 -10.93
N ALA A 28 -0.78 0.13 -11.34
CA ALA A 28 0.17 -0.87 -10.86
C ALA A 28 1.62 -0.34 -10.88
N SER A 29 2.02 0.30 -11.97
CA SER A 29 3.36 0.88 -12.15
C SER A 29 3.70 1.98 -11.13
N MET A 30 2.70 2.62 -10.52
CA MET A 30 2.88 3.70 -9.52
C MET A 30 3.22 3.16 -8.13
N LEU A 31 3.12 1.84 -7.92
CA LEU A 31 3.40 1.20 -6.63
C LEU A 31 4.52 0.14 -6.75
N PRO A 32 5.80 0.56 -6.83
CA PRO A 32 6.92 -0.37 -6.95
C PRO A 32 7.14 -1.23 -5.71
N LYS A 33 7.70 -2.43 -5.91
CA LYS A 33 7.97 -3.42 -4.84
C LYS A 33 8.85 -2.92 -3.70
N LEU A 34 9.63 -1.86 -3.90
CA LEU A 34 10.50 -1.28 -2.89
C LEU A 34 9.74 -0.86 -1.62
N PHE A 35 8.46 -0.47 -1.71
CA PHE A 35 7.64 -0.11 -0.55
C PHE A 35 7.33 -1.33 0.35
N PHE A 36 7.26 -2.51 -0.26
CA PHE A 36 6.96 -3.77 0.41
C PHE A 36 8.20 -4.43 1.01
N VAL A 37 9.39 -3.91 0.72
CA VAL A 37 10.67 -4.48 1.18
C VAL A 37 11.41 -3.51 2.11
N HIS A 38 11.50 -2.23 1.75
CA HIS A 38 12.34 -1.26 2.44
C HIS A 38 11.58 -0.27 3.32
N PHE A 39 10.26 -0.15 3.12
CA PHE A 39 9.42 0.84 3.82
C PHE A 39 8.27 0.19 4.61
N GLN A 40 8.47 -1.05 5.07
CA GLN A 40 7.44 -1.84 5.77
C GLN A 40 6.98 -1.16 7.08
N GLU A 41 7.90 -0.59 7.87
CA GLU A 41 7.59 0.01 9.18
C GLU A 41 6.64 1.22 9.09
N THR A 42 6.59 1.86 7.92
CA THR A 42 5.78 3.07 7.65
C THR A 42 4.72 2.85 6.57
N SER A 43 4.55 1.61 6.13
CA SER A 43 3.53 1.19 5.18
C SER A 43 2.58 0.19 5.84
N PHE A 44 1.29 0.35 5.58
CA PHE A 44 0.24 -0.37 6.28
C PHE A 44 -0.74 -1.00 5.31
N ILE A 45 -1.34 -2.10 5.75
CA ILE A 45 -2.49 -2.73 5.13
C ILE A 45 -3.59 -2.85 6.18
N ILE A 46 -4.83 -2.67 5.73
CA ILE A 46 -6.01 -2.94 6.54
C ILE A 46 -6.76 -4.12 5.92
N GLU A 47 -7.02 -5.14 6.75
CA GLU A 47 -7.58 -6.41 6.31
C GLU A 47 -8.75 -6.86 7.18
N GLU A 48 -9.69 -7.58 6.59
CA GLU A 48 -10.82 -8.22 7.25
C GLU A 48 -11.14 -9.54 6.57
N GLU A 49 -11.35 -10.61 7.36
CA GLU A 49 -11.65 -11.96 6.85
C GLU A 49 -10.66 -12.49 5.79
N GLY A 50 -9.40 -12.04 5.85
CA GLY A 50 -8.35 -12.40 4.88
C GLY A 50 -8.37 -11.58 3.58
N GLY A 51 -9.36 -10.69 3.41
CA GLY A 51 -9.44 -9.72 2.33
C GLY A 51 -8.74 -8.41 2.66
N THR A 52 -8.06 -7.83 1.66
CA THR A 52 -7.48 -6.49 1.78
C THR A 52 -8.55 -5.43 1.54
N LEU A 53 -8.73 -4.55 2.52
CA LEU A 53 -9.68 -3.44 2.46
C LEU A 53 -9.02 -2.15 1.97
N GLY A 54 -7.71 -2.03 2.17
CA GLY A 54 -6.94 -0.87 1.76
C GLY A 54 -5.49 -0.98 2.17
N PHE A 55 -4.68 -0.05 1.68
CA PHE A 55 -3.27 0.05 2.00
C PHE A 55 -2.82 1.51 1.99
N LEU A 56 -1.69 1.78 2.65
CA LEU A 56 -0.98 3.05 2.66
C LEU A 56 0.52 2.75 2.54
N CYS A 57 1.20 3.36 1.59
CA CYS A 57 2.65 3.32 1.43
C CYS A 57 3.23 4.71 1.66
N GLY A 58 4.10 4.82 2.65
CA GLY A 58 4.76 6.08 3.01
C GLY A 58 6.15 5.84 3.60
N PHE A 59 6.87 6.93 3.82
CA PHE A 59 8.22 6.92 4.40
C PHE A 59 8.56 8.29 4.98
N PHE A 60 9.51 8.32 5.92
CA PHE A 60 10.11 9.57 6.40
C PHE A 60 11.12 10.09 5.37
N SER A 61 11.14 11.41 5.18
CA SER A 61 12.11 12.06 4.31
C SER A 61 13.54 11.82 4.83
N GLN A 62 14.44 11.43 3.94
CA GLN A 62 15.84 11.23 4.30
C GLN A 62 16.57 12.56 4.50
N THR A 63 16.13 13.63 3.84
CA THR A 63 16.71 14.99 3.91
C THR A 63 16.08 15.82 5.03
N HIS A 64 14.76 15.76 5.21
CA HIS A 64 14.00 16.51 6.21
C HIS A 64 13.41 15.56 7.25
N LYS A 65 14.16 15.27 8.33
CA LYS A 65 13.83 14.17 9.26
C LYS A 65 12.51 14.30 10.03
N GLU A 66 11.93 15.50 10.07
CA GLU A 66 10.64 15.77 10.70
C GLU A 66 9.46 15.63 9.74
N GLU A 67 9.72 15.34 8.46
CA GLU A 67 8.70 15.20 7.42
C GLU A 67 8.48 13.73 7.05
N ALA A 68 7.22 13.39 6.81
CA ALA A 68 6.81 12.11 6.23
C ALA A 68 6.04 12.35 4.94
N TYR A 69 6.16 11.42 3.99
CA TYR A 69 5.47 11.46 2.72
C TYR A 69 4.62 10.22 2.54
N VAL A 70 3.34 10.41 2.21
CA VAL A 70 2.46 9.33 1.76
C VAL A 70 2.58 9.27 0.25
N HIS A 71 3.22 8.23 -0.26
CA HIS A 71 3.43 8.03 -1.69
C HIS A 71 2.16 7.55 -2.38
N PHE A 72 1.49 6.56 -1.79
CA PHE A 72 0.31 5.96 -2.40
C PHE A 72 -0.62 5.41 -1.34
N ILE A 73 -1.92 5.58 -1.55
CA ILE A 73 -2.96 5.09 -0.64
C ILE A 73 -4.15 4.64 -1.48
N GLY A 74 -4.75 3.51 -1.10
CA GLY A 74 -5.90 2.94 -1.79
C GLY A 74 -6.87 2.26 -0.84
N VAL A 75 -8.15 2.35 -1.16
CA VAL A 75 -9.25 1.67 -0.48
C VAL A 75 -10.02 0.87 -1.51
N ASN A 76 -10.40 -0.36 -1.15
CA ASN A 76 -11.23 -1.22 -1.98
C ASN A 76 -12.59 -0.56 -2.22
N PRO A 77 -12.99 -0.26 -3.48
CA PRO A 77 -14.26 0.41 -3.76
C PRO A 77 -15.52 -0.38 -3.40
N LYS A 78 -15.37 -1.67 -3.10
CA LYS A 78 -16.47 -2.58 -2.72
C LYS A 78 -16.63 -2.71 -1.20
N TYR A 79 -15.76 -2.05 -0.42
CA TYR A 79 -15.88 -2.01 1.04
C TYR A 79 -16.86 -0.92 1.48
#